data_AF-A0A973SYW8-F1
#
_entry.id   AF-A0A973SYW8-F1
#
_cell.length_a   1.000
_cell.length_b   1.000
_cell.length_c   1.000
_cell.angle_alpha   90.00
_cell.angle_beta   90.00
_cell.angle_gamma   90.00
#
_symmetry.space_group_name_H-M   'P 1'
#
loop_
_entity.id
_entity.type
_entity.pdbx_description
1 polymer ?
#
loop_
_entity_poly.entity_id
_entity_poly.type
_entity_poly.pdbx_seq_one_letter_code
_entity_poly.pdbx_strand_id
1 'polypeptide(L)'
;MTDTTTDTPNCPQHGPMTAREGATVPIWQCSDPVCTNAAWRPAQGVTGRGELEITHTRADGTLIEGSRKGDGVYEIVRAHGFRYFPSLGCLGVRQSRDKAVKRWYVDGAAAALAQAGWTVTVLVDEDTRRTFAEQEADRVERAEDRTQRFTEYAGNAASRSTARRDAADRISKRFEFGQPILLGHHSQRRAERDHERIDQNMRASFAEADRAEHYARRAKASGSYEAFRKNPPRTLRRIGNLEAELRGVERWQRGESNNGYTVDLTPYRVAELERRHEELTDELGFWRHVVAEAEAAGFKVWGPDDFTKGDFARIRGRWYEVLRVNKKTLGIPGGPDIQRVISLETHAYPGMRGTAPYDEVTARKSAEDMRALLAAAKEQAAGEA
;
A
#
# COMPACT_ATOMS: atom_id res chain seq x y z
N MET A 1 -38.84 -30.73 45.89
CA MET A 1 -39.35 -29.37 46.13
C MET A 1 -38.17 -28.42 46.05
N THR A 2 -37.94 -27.86 44.88
CA THR A 2 -37.11 -26.67 44.68
C THR A 2 -37.93 -25.77 43.78
N ASP A 3 -38.26 -24.62 44.35
CA ASP A 3 -39.18 -23.60 43.88
C ASP A 3 -38.68 -22.98 42.57
N THR A 4 -39.43 -23.13 41.47
CA THR A 4 -39.15 -22.42 40.21
C THR A 4 -39.95 -21.13 40.22
N THR A 5 -39.52 -20.18 41.04
CA THR A 5 -40.06 -18.82 41.03
C THR A 5 -39.75 -18.22 39.66
N THR A 6 -40.79 -17.94 38.88
CA THR A 6 -40.67 -17.33 37.56
C THR A 6 -40.30 -15.86 37.77
N ASP A 7 -39.01 -15.55 37.72
CA ASP A 7 -38.49 -14.22 38.01
C ASP A 7 -39.01 -13.23 36.96
N THR A 8 -39.80 -12.24 37.40
CA THR A 8 -40.38 -11.22 36.52
C THR A 8 -39.27 -10.22 36.15
N PRO A 9 -38.95 -10.02 34.86
CA PRO A 9 -37.88 -9.12 34.45
C PRO A 9 -38.22 -7.67 34.78
N ASN A 10 -37.22 -6.91 35.25
CA ASN A 10 -37.33 -5.50 35.52
C ASN A 10 -36.81 -4.67 34.34
N CYS A 11 -37.57 -3.65 33.94
CA CYS A 11 -37.07 -2.55 33.14
C CYS A 11 -36.03 -1.77 33.96
N PRO A 12 -34.83 -1.48 33.42
CA PRO A 12 -33.79 -0.72 34.14
C PRO A 12 -34.23 0.67 34.59
N GLN A 13 -35.27 1.24 33.95
CA GLN A 13 -35.79 2.58 34.23
C GLN A 13 -37.08 2.59 35.06
N HIS A 14 -37.93 1.56 34.93
CA HIS A 14 -39.32 1.62 35.42
C HIS A 14 -39.73 0.42 36.31
N GLY A 15 -38.81 -0.50 36.62
CA GLY A 15 -39.09 -1.64 37.49
C GLY A 15 -39.85 -2.78 36.80
N PRO A 16 -40.68 -3.56 37.50
CA PRO A 16 -41.18 -4.86 37.01
C PRO A 16 -42.05 -4.73 35.76
N MET A 17 -41.74 -5.55 34.77
CA MET A 17 -42.44 -5.60 33.49
C MET A 17 -43.66 -6.52 33.56
N THR A 18 -44.66 -6.27 32.71
CA THR A 18 -45.88 -7.08 32.64
C THR A 18 -45.84 -8.04 31.44
N ALA A 19 -46.36 -9.25 31.60
CA ALA A 19 -46.42 -10.21 30.51
C ALA A 19 -47.54 -9.83 29.52
N ARG A 20 -47.23 -9.84 28.22
CA ARG A 20 -48.21 -9.58 27.16
C ARG A 20 -49.03 -10.84 26.87
N GLU A 21 -50.33 -10.75 27.04
CA GLU A 21 -51.27 -11.85 26.78
C GLU A 21 -51.36 -12.19 25.28
N GLY A 22 -51.52 -13.47 24.95
CA GLY A 22 -51.75 -13.97 23.59
C GLY A 22 -50.51 -14.15 22.71
N ALA A 23 -49.30 -13.98 23.23
CA ALA A 23 -48.06 -14.26 22.49
C ALA A 23 -47.65 -15.74 22.61
N THR A 24 -47.19 -16.33 21.50
CA THR A 24 -46.65 -17.72 21.45
C THR A 24 -45.34 -17.90 22.22
N VAL A 25 -44.69 -16.80 22.62
CA VAL A 25 -43.53 -16.75 23.51
C VAL A 25 -43.74 -15.64 24.54
N PRO A 26 -43.21 -15.76 25.77
CA PRO A 26 -43.37 -14.72 26.79
C PRO A 26 -42.69 -13.42 26.33
N ILE A 27 -43.50 -12.38 26.08
CA ILE A 27 -43.07 -11.02 25.76
C ILE A 27 -43.37 -10.17 26.99
N TRP A 28 -42.37 -9.46 27.50
CA TRP A 28 -42.53 -8.58 28.64
C TRP A 28 -42.60 -7.13 28.18
N GLN A 29 -43.55 -6.37 28.71
CA GLN A 29 -43.79 -4.98 28.40
C GLN A 29 -43.48 -4.08 29.58
N CYS A 30 -42.82 -2.96 29.29
CA CYS A 30 -42.60 -1.92 30.29
C CYS A 30 -43.96 -1.30 30.66
N SER A 31 -44.14 -0.95 31.93
CA SER A 31 -45.32 -0.22 32.42
C SER A 31 -45.46 1.16 31.78
N ASP A 32 -44.35 1.77 31.33
CA ASP A 32 -44.34 3.01 30.56
C ASP A 32 -44.37 2.73 29.03
N PRO A 33 -45.42 3.16 28.31
CA PRO A 33 -45.58 2.91 26.87
C PRO A 33 -44.64 3.75 25.98
N VAL A 34 -43.94 4.75 26.52
CA VAL A 34 -43.00 5.62 25.78
C VAL A 34 -41.55 5.20 26.02
N CYS A 35 -41.30 4.21 26.88
CA CYS A 35 -39.96 3.68 27.14
C CYS A 35 -39.37 3.03 25.89
N THR A 36 -38.11 3.35 25.56
CA THR A 36 -37.40 2.74 24.42
C THR A 36 -37.13 1.24 24.59
N ASN A 37 -37.30 0.71 25.81
CA ASN A 37 -37.25 -0.71 26.14
C ASN A 37 -38.65 -1.35 26.24
N ALA A 38 -39.69 -0.76 25.63
CA ALA A 38 -41.09 -1.15 25.79
C ALA A 38 -41.42 -2.62 25.48
N ALA A 39 -40.57 -3.34 24.74
CA ALA A 39 -40.73 -4.77 24.51
C ALA A 39 -39.39 -5.49 24.74
N TRP A 40 -39.33 -6.27 25.82
CA TRP A 40 -38.21 -7.16 26.09
C TRP A 40 -38.60 -8.61 25.81
N ARG A 41 -37.72 -9.33 25.13
CA ARG A 41 -37.85 -10.77 24.88
C ARG A 41 -36.73 -11.46 25.67
N PRO A 42 -37.03 -12.37 26.61
CA PRO A 42 -36.01 -13.18 27.23
C PRO A 42 -35.33 -13.99 26.13
N ALA A 43 -34.00 -13.95 26.11
CA ALA A 43 -33.22 -14.85 25.28
C ALA A 43 -33.59 -16.28 25.71
N GLN A 44 -34.35 -16.98 24.86
CA GLN A 44 -34.50 -18.42 25.03
C GLN A 44 -33.10 -19.02 25.01
N GLY A 45 -32.81 -19.93 25.94
CA GLY A 45 -31.53 -20.63 26.02
C GLY A 45 -31.14 -21.17 24.66
N VAL A 46 -30.21 -20.50 23.98
CA VAL A 46 -29.62 -20.96 22.74
C VAL A 46 -28.48 -21.86 23.16
N THR A 47 -28.67 -23.17 22.97
CA THR A 47 -27.56 -24.12 22.89
C THR A 47 -26.47 -23.50 22.03
N GLY A 48 -25.27 -23.28 22.58
CA GLY A 48 -24.20 -22.49 21.94
C GLY A 48 -24.06 -22.86 20.46
N ARG A 49 -24.14 -21.86 19.57
CA ARG A 49 -24.11 -22.07 18.10
C ARG A 49 -22.80 -22.72 17.61
N GLY A 50 -21.80 -22.74 18.47
CA GLY A 50 -20.48 -23.31 18.29
C GLY A 50 -19.45 -22.46 19.03
N GLU A 51 -18.19 -22.87 18.93
CA GLU A 51 -17.04 -22.11 19.41
C GLU A 51 -16.37 -21.41 18.24
N LEU A 52 -15.99 -20.16 18.45
CA LEU A 52 -15.24 -19.33 17.50
C LEU A 52 -14.01 -18.78 18.20
N GLU A 53 -12.92 -18.70 17.44
CA GLU A 53 -11.68 -18.14 17.94
C GLU A 53 -11.27 -16.95 17.08
N ILE A 54 -11.13 -15.78 17.71
CA ILE A 54 -10.54 -14.60 17.07
C ILE A 54 -9.08 -14.54 17.49
N THR A 55 -8.19 -14.89 16.57
CA THR A 55 -6.75 -14.88 16.79
C THR A 55 -6.14 -13.61 16.20
N HIS A 56 -5.14 -13.05 16.89
CA HIS A 56 -4.30 -12.01 16.36
C HIS A 56 -2.84 -12.21 16.72
N THR A 57 -2.01 -12.27 15.69
CA THR A 57 -0.56 -12.02 15.80
C THR A 57 -0.19 -10.88 14.86
N ARG A 58 0.92 -10.17 15.12
CA ARG A 58 1.44 -9.22 14.11
C ARG A 58 1.90 -9.98 12.87
N ALA A 59 2.38 -11.21 13.00
CA ALA A 59 2.82 -12.04 11.87
C ALA A 59 1.69 -12.45 10.91
N ASP A 60 0.50 -12.77 11.42
CA ASP A 60 -0.61 -13.36 10.65
C ASP A 60 -1.77 -12.39 10.45
N GLY A 61 -1.86 -11.36 11.30
CA GLY A 61 -2.98 -10.42 11.33
C GLY A 61 -4.13 -10.94 12.17
N THR A 62 -5.33 -10.39 11.98
CA THR A 62 -6.53 -10.78 12.73
C THR A 62 -7.39 -11.74 11.91
N LEU A 63 -7.60 -12.95 12.42
CA LEU A 63 -8.34 -14.02 11.77
C LEU A 63 -9.45 -14.56 12.69
N ILE A 64 -10.47 -15.20 12.10
CA ILE A 64 -11.50 -15.94 12.81
C ILE A 64 -11.46 -17.40 12.35
N GLU A 65 -11.30 -18.29 13.31
CA GLU A 65 -11.35 -19.73 13.15
C GLU A 65 -12.67 -20.29 13.70
N GLY A 66 -13.06 -21.49 13.24
CA GLY A 66 -14.32 -22.14 13.63
C GLY A 66 -15.55 -21.72 12.80
N SER A 67 -15.43 -20.72 11.92
CA SER A 67 -16.52 -20.31 11.03
C SER A 67 -16.57 -21.14 9.74
N ARG A 68 -17.78 -21.41 9.24
CA ARG A 68 -18.09 -22.12 7.99
C ARG A 68 -19.08 -21.33 7.14
N LYS A 69 -19.03 -21.51 5.82
CA LYS A 69 -19.99 -20.88 4.91
C LYS A 69 -21.44 -21.22 5.33
N GLY A 70 -22.25 -20.20 5.58
CA GLY A 70 -23.67 -20.33 5.91
C GLY A 70 -23.99 -20.46 7.40
N ASP A 71 -23.02 -20.26 8.29
CA ASP A 71 -23.22 -20.25 9.76
C ASP A 71 -23.78 -18.92 10.30
N GLY A 72 -23.84 -17.86 9.49
CA GLY A 72 -24.29 -16.53 9.89
C GLY A 72 -23.22 -15.65 10.53
N VAL A 73 -21.98 -16.16 10.71
CA VAL A 73 -20.88 -15.41 11.35
C VAL A 73 -20.45 -14.24 10.47
N TYR A 74 -20.31 -14.46 9.16
CA TYR A 74 -19.91 -13.41 8.22
C TYR A 74 -20.87 -12.21 8.23
N GLU A 75 -22.17 -12.46 8.28
CA GLU A 75 -23.23 -11.45 8.31
C GLU A 75 -23.12 -10.55 9.53
N ILE A 76 -22.66 -11.11 10.66
CA ILE A 76 -22.41 -10.39 11.92
C ILE A 76 -21.11 -9.60 11.80
N VAL A 77 -19.99 -10.26 11.48
CA VAL A 77 -18.66 -9.64 11.59
C VAL A 77 -18.33 -8.67 10.47
N ARG A 78 -19.04 -8.71 9.33
CA ARG A 78 -18.77 -7.80 8.19
C ARG A 78 -18.95 -6.32 8.54
N ALA A 79 -19.85 -6.00 9.48
CA ALA A 79 -20.06 -4.65 10.01
C ALA A 79 -18.85 -4.18 10.83
N HIS A 80 -18.11 -5.12 11.40
CA HIS A 80 -16.87 -4.91 12.15
C HIS A 80 -15.63 -5.13 11.27
N GLY A 81 -15.70 -4.84 9.97
CA GLY A 81 -14.52 -4.81 9.09
C GLY A 81 -13.95 -6.16 8.66
N PHE A 82 -14.50 -7.28 9.13
CA PHE A 82 -14.07 -8.62 8.72
C PHE A 82 -14.51 -8.93 7.28
N ARG A 83 -13.66 -9.65 6.55
CA ARG A 83 -13.89 -10.09 5.17
C ARG A 83 -13.44 -11.52 5.01
N TYR A 84 -14.04 -12.23 4.07
CA TYR A 84 -13.59 -13.57 3.70
C TYR A 84 -12.31 -13.49 2.88
N PHE A 85 -11.32 -14.32 3.23
CA PHE A 85 -10.06 -14.47 2.53
C PHE A 85 -10.01 -15.81 1.80
N PRO A 86 -10.27 -15.84 0.49
CA PRO A 86 -10.32 -17.09 -0.26
C PRO A 86 -9.01 -17.91 -0.20
N SER A 87 -7.86 -17.25 -0.07
CA SER A 87 -6.55 -17.89 0.02
C SER A 87 -6.30 -18.59 1.36
N LEU A 88 -6.97 -18.14 2.43
CA LEU A 88 -6.81 -18.71 3.78
C LEU A 88 -8.02 -19.55 4.20
N GLY A 89 -9.13 -19.48 3.46
CA GLY A 89 -10.36 -20.20 3.80
C GLY A 89 -11.08 -19.68 5.05
N CYS A 90 -10.66 -18.54 5.61
CA CYS A 90 -11.18 -17.99 6.85
C CYS A 90 -11.64 -16.52 6.71
N LEU A 91 -12.29 -16.01 7.76
CA LEU A 91 -12.64 -14.59 7.89
C LEU A 91 -11.50 -13.84 8.58
N GLY A 92 -11.25 -12.59 8.19
CA GLY A 92 -10.22 -11.78 8.84
C GLY A 92 -10.31 -10.29 8.52
N VAL A 93 -9.48 -9.49 9.18
CA VAL A 93 -9.43 -8.03 8.99
C VAL A 93 -8.41 -7.69 7.91
N ARG A 94 -8.82 -6.96 6.87
CA ARG A 94 -7.90 -6.56 5.78
C ARG A 94 -6.78 -5.66 6.31
N GLN A 95 -5.56 -5.90 5.82
CA GLN A 95 -4.37 -5.11 6.15
C GLN A 95 -4.11 -5.02 7.67
N SER A 96 -4.40 -6.10 8.40
CA SER A 96 -4.10 -6.28 9.83
C SER A 96 -2.74 -6.91 10.08
N ARG A 97 -2.24 -7.71 9.12
CA ARG A 97 -0.89 -8.26 9.14
C ARG A 97 0.18 -7.16 9.24
N ASP A 98 1.23 -7.44 10.00
CA ASP A 98 2.37 -6.58 10.36
C ASP A 98 1.95 -5.31 11.12
N LYS A 99 0.86 -5.36 11.89
CA LYS A 99 0.33 -4.22 12.66
C LYS A 99 -0.26 -4.67 13.98
N ALA A 100 -0.30 -3.74 14.92
CA ALA A 100 -1.04 -3.89 16.16
C ALA A 100 -2.51 -4.24 15.94
N VAL A 101 -3.08 -4.97 16.88
CA VAL A 101 -4.48 -5.36 16.88
C VAL A 101 -5.35 -4.12 16.90
N LYS A 102 -6.35 -4.11 16.02
CA LYS A 102 -7.39 -3.08 16.06
C LYS A 102 -8.45 -3.52 17.07
N ARG A 103 -8.19 -3.30 18.36
CA ARG A 103 -9.06 -3.73 19.48
C ARG A 103 -10.53 -3.44 19.23
N TRP A 104 -10.87 -2.24 18.77
CA TRP A 104 -12.25 -1.85 18.49
C TRP A 104 -12.96 -2.71 17.42
N TYR A 105 -12.25 -3.25 16.43
CA TYR A 105 -12.83 -4.20 15.47
C TYR A 105 -13.06 -5.56 16.13
N VAL A 106 -12.06 -6.05 16.87
CA VAL A 106 -12.07 -7.37 17.53
C VAL A 106 -13.12 -7.40 18.63
N ASP A 107 -13.09 -6.44 19.55
CA ASP A 107 -13.98 -6.36 20.71
C ASP A 107 -15.44 -6.18 20.25
N GLY A 108 -15.67 -5.36 19.22
CA GLY A 108 -17.00 -5.18 18.62
C GLY A 108 -17.52 -6.46 17.97
N ALA A 109 -16.69 -7.16 17.21
CA ALA A 109 -17.07 -8.43 16.57
C ALA A 109 -17.33 -9.53 17.62
N ALA A 110 -16.47 -9.66 18.63
CA ALA A 110 -16.64 -10.63 19.71
C ALA A 110 -17.95 -10.39 20.47
N ALA A 111 -18.26 -9.13 20.81
CA ALA A 111 -19.50 -8.77 21.47
C ALA A 111 -20.74 -9.10 20.60
N ALA A 112 -20.70 -8.80 19.31
CA ALA A 112 -21.82 -9.09 18.40
C ALA A 112 -22.04 -10.60 18.20
N LEU A 113 -20.96 -11.37 18.13
CA LEU A 113 -21.01 -12.83 18.03
C LEU A 113 -21.53 -13.48 19.31
N ALA A 114 -21.09 -13.00 20.48
CA ALA A 114 -21.58 -13.45 21.78
C ALA A 114 -23.09 -13.17 21.93
N GLN A 115 -23.56 -11.98 21.53
CA GLN A 115 -24.99 -11.65 21.50
C GLN A 115 -25.81 -12.55 20.57
N ALA A 116 -25.20 -13.06 19.51
CA ALA A 116 -25.81 -14.01 18.59
C ALA A 116 -25.77 -15.47 19.10
N GLY A 117 -25.22 -15.73 20.29
CA GLY A 117 -25.18 -17.04 20.93
C GLY A 117 -23.97 -17.90 20.56
N TRP A 118 -22.87 -17.30 20.09
CA TRP A 118 -21.60 -17.98 19.89
C TRP A 118 -20.71 -17.89 21.14
N THR A 119 -19.97 -18.95 21.42
CA THR A 119 -18.88 -18.89 22.40
C THR A 119 -17.64 -18.36 21.68
N VAL A 120 -17.13 -17.19 22.07
CA VAL A 120 -16.01 -16.54 21.39
C VAL A 120 -14.80 -16.43 22.30
N THR A 121 -13.68 -17.00 21.87
CA THR A 121 -12.38 -16.83 22.52
C THR A 121 -11.56 -15.81 21.72
N VAL A 122 -10.95 -14.84 22.38
CA VAL A 122 -10.09 -13.84 21.75
C VAL A 122 -8.66 -14.01 22.23
N LEU A 123 -7.77 -14.44 21.33
CA LEU A 123 -6.35 -14.60 21.61
C LEU A 123 -5.56 -13.51 20.87
N VAL A 124 -4.83 -12.69 21.63
CA VAL A 124 -4.01 -11.61 21.08
C VAL A 124 -2.58 -11.79 21.58
N ASP A 125 -1.67 -12.00 20.64
CA ASP A 125 -0.23 -12.01 20.84
C ASP A 125 0.40 -10.91 19.97
N GLU A 126 0.81 -9.83 20.61
CA GLU A 126 1.42 -8.67 19.94
C GLU A 126 2.94 -8.83 19.74
N ASP A 127 3.55 -9.86 20.33
CA ASP A 127 5.00 -10.10 20.33
C ASP A 127 5.43 -11.01 19.19
N THR A 128 4.55 -11.91 18.74
CA THR A 128 4.79 -12.71 17.53
C THR A 128 4.68 -11.85 16.28
N ARG A 129 5.85 -11.42 15.76
CA ARG A 129 5.99 -10.62 14.53
C ARG A 129 7.04 -11.18 13.58
N ARG A 130 6.90 -10.85 12.30
CA ARG A 130 7.95 -11.07 11.28
C ARG A 130 8.97 -9.93 11.32
N THR A 131 10.21 -10.25 11.00
CA THR A 131 11.25 -9.25 10.77
C THR A 131 10.90 -8.36 9.58
N PHE A 132 11.43 -7.14 9.57
CA PHE A 132 11.23 -6.23 8.46
C PHE A 132 11.78 -6.79 7.13
N ALA A 133 12.88 -7.55 7.21
CA ALA A 133 13.47 -8.23 6.06
C ALA A 133 12.52 -9.26 5.43
N GLU A 134 11.89 -10.12 6.23
CA GLU A 134 10.90 -11.10 5.75
C GLU A 134 9.68 -10.41 5.13
N GLN A 135 9.22 -9.31 5.73
CA GLN A 135 8.13 -8.52 5.16
C GLN A 135 8.49 -7.93 3.80
N GLU A 136 9.72 -7.45 3.63
CA GLU A 136 10.17 -6.88 2.37
C GLU A 136 10.39 -7.95 1.30
N ALA A 137 10.92 -9.12 1.68
CA ALA A 137 11.02 -10.29 0.79
C ALA A 137 9.65 -10.73 0.26
N ASP A 138 8.65 -10.85 1.14
CA ASP A 138 7.25 -11.18 0.80
C ASP A 138 6.58 -10.09 -0.08
N ARG A 139 7.08 -8.85 -0.08
CA ARG A 139 6.63 -7.81 -1.02
C ARG A 139 7.28 -7.96 -2.40
N VAL A 140 8.56 -8.33 -2.43
CA VAL A 140 9.31 -8.61 -3.66
C VAL A 140 8.74 -9.83 -4.37
N GLU A 141 8.54 -10.95 -3.66
CA GLU A 141 7.95 -12.18 -4.19
C GLU A 141 6.57 -11.91 -4.82
N ARG A 142 5.68 -11.20 -4.13
CA ARG A 142 4.39 -10.80 -4.71
C ARG A 142 4.50 -9.87 -5.92
N ALA A 143 5.57 -9.08 -6.03
CA ALA A 143 5.82 -8.28 -7.22
C ALA A 143 6.29 -9.15 -8.40
N GLU A 144 7.11 -10.17 -8.12
CA GLU A 144 7.57 -11.17 -9.09
C GLU A 144 6.39 -12.02 -9.60
N ASP A 145 5.55 -12.56 -8.71
CA ASP A 145 4.34 -13.31 -9.08
C ASP A 145 3.42 -12.49 -10.00
N ARG A 146 3.22 -11.21 -9.66
CA ARG A 146 2.43 -10.29 -10.49
C ARG A 146 3.09 -10.07 -11.83
N THR A 147 4.42 -9.96 -11.87
CA THR A 147 5.19 -9.82 -13.11
C THR A 147 5.01 -11.03 -14.00
N GLN A 148 5.21 -12.24 -13.46
CA GLN A 148 5.03 -13.49 -14.20
C GLN A 148 3.61 -13.61 -14.76
N ARG A 149 2.59 -13.39 -13.93
CA ARG A 149 1.19 -13.46 -14.37
C ARG A 149 0.87 -12.45 -15.48
N PHE A 150 1.33 -11.20 -15.36
CA PHE A 150 1.09 -10.20 -16.41
C PHE A 150 1.88 -10.49 -17.68
N THR A 151 3.08 -11.06 -17.58
CA THR A 151 3.85 -11.53 -18.73
C THR A 151 3.10 -12.65 -19.47
N GLU A 152 2.54 -13.61 -18.74
CA GLU A 152 1.72 -14.68 -19.32
C GLU A 152 0.48 -14.11 -20.02
N TYR A 153 -0.23 -13.18 -19.37
CA TYR A 153 -1.40 -12.53 -19.97
C TYR A 153 -1.06 -11.73 -21.23
N ALA A 154 0.10 -11.06 -21.24
CA ALA A 154 0.60 -10.37 -22.42
C ALA A 154 0.92 -11.35 -23.56
N GLY A 155 1.61 -12.46 -23.26
CA GLY A 155 1.91 -13.51 -24.22
C GLY A 155 0.64 -14.13 -24.82
N ASN A 156 -0.31 -14.52 -23.97
CA ASN A 156 -1.59 -15.09 -24.41
C ASN A 156 -2.39 -14.11 -25.29
N ALA A 157 -2.39 -12.82 -24.96
CA ALA A 157 -3.03 -11.80 -25.80
C ALA A 157 -2.30 -11.60 -27.13
N ALA A 158 -0.96 -11.58 -27.13
CA ALA A 158 -0.17 -11.48 -28.35
C ALA A 158 -0.40 -12.68 -29.28
N SER A 159 -0.43 -13.91 -28.74
CA SER A 159 -0.76 -15.12 -29.51
C SER A 159 -2.16 -15.05 -30.13
N ARG A 160 -3.16 -14.56 -29.39
CA ARG A 160 -4.51 -14.34 -29.94
C ARG A 160 -4.51 -13.27 -31.04
N SER A 161 -3.77 -12.17 -30.87
CA SER A 161 -3.62 -11.14 -31.90
C SER A 161 -3.05 -11.72 -33.20
N THR A 162 -1.92 -12.44 -33.11
CA THR A 162 -1.31 -13.11 -34.28
C THR A 162 -2.27 -14.10 -34.92
N ALA A 163 -2.93 -14.97 -34.13
CA ALA A 163 -3.87 -15.95 -34.67
C ALA A 163 -5.06 -15.30 -35.42
N ARG A 164 -5.55 -14.15 -34.94
CA ARG A 164 -6.60 -13.37 -35.61
C ARG A 164 -6.12 -12.75 -36.91
N ARG A 165 -4.91 -12.19 -36.91
CA ARG A 165 -4.26 -11.65 -38.11
C ARG A 165 -4.03 -12.73 -39.16
N ASP A 166 -3.46 -13.86 -38.77
CA ASP A 166 -3.23 -15.00 -39.66
C ASP A 166 -4.56 -15.54 -40.24
N ALA A 167 -5.65 -15.49 -39.45
CA ALA A 167 -6.97 -15.86 -39.93
C ALA A 167 -7.50 -14.87 -40.98
N ALA A 168 -7.32 -13.56 -40.76
CA ALA A 168 -7.64 -12.54 -41.75
C ALA A 168 -6.81 -12.74 -43.03
N ASP A 169 -5.51 -12.98 -42.91
CA ASP A 169 -4.59 -13.22 -44.03
C ASP A 169 -4.95 -14.48 -44.82
N ARG A 170 -5.35 -15.57 -44.15
CA ARG A 170 -5.83 -16.77 -44.85
C ARG A 170 -7.09 -16.53 -45.67
N ILE A 171 -8.01 -15.69 -45.18
CA ILE A 171 -9.23 -15.33 -45.91
C ILE A 171 -8.90 -14.36 -47.05
N SER A 172 -7.98 -13.42 -46.83
CA SER A 172 -7.59 -12.39 -47.80
C SER A 172 -6.91 -12.97 -49.05
N LYS A 173 -6.24 -14.13 -48.95
CA LYS A 173 -5.66 -14.86 -50.10
C LYS A 173 -6.64 -15.11 -51.24
N ARG A 174 -7.95 -15.20 -50.97
CA ARG A 174 -8.97 -15.31 -52.04
C ARG A 174 -9.03 -14.08 -52.94
N PHE A 175 -8.66 -12.92 -52.41
CA PHE A 175 -8.63 -11.62 -53.10
C PHE A 175 -7.21 -11.22 -53.51
N GLU A 176 -6.25 -12.14 -53.41
CA GLU A 176 -4.90 -11.94 -53.88
C GLU A 176 -4.94 -11.51 -55.36
N PHE A 177 -4.08 -10.56 -55.73
CA PHE A 177 -4.11 -9.84 -57.01
C PHE A 177 -5.27 -8.85 -57.22
N GLY A 178 -5.96 -8.45 -56.14
CA GLY A 178 -6.90 -7.31 -56.18
C GLY A 178 -8.22 -7.60 -56.88
N GLN A 179 -8.69 -8.86 -56.84
CA GLN A 179 -10.01 -9.20 -57.40
C GLN A 179 -11.12 -8.34 -56.76
N PRO A 180 -11.85 -7.53 -57.53
CA PRO A 180 -12.98 -6.76 -57.00
C PRO A 180 -14.18 -7.67 -56.68
N ILE A 181 -15.07 -7.21 -55.80
CA ILE A 181 -16.35 -7.87 -55.58
C ILE A 181 -17.20 -7.72 -56.84
N LEU A 182 -17.51 -8.83 -57.50
CA LEU A 182 -18.35 -8.86 -58.70
C LEU A 182 -19.82 -8.68 -58.33
N LEU A 183 -20.37 -7.48 -58.56
CA LEU A 183 -21.77 -7.16 -58.29
C LEU A 183 -22.70 -7.96 -59.23
N GLY A 184 -23.78 -8.51 -58.69
CA GLY A 184 -24.76 -9.31 -59.44
C GLY A 184 -24.32 -10.75 -59.76
N HIS A 185 -23.08 -11.14 -59.42
CA HIS A 185 -22.58 -12.50 -59.62
C HIS A 185 -22.96 -13.42 -58.45
N HIS A 186 -23.13 -14.72 -58.70
CA HIS A 186 -23.53 -15.69 -57.67
C HIS A 186 -22.54 -15.79 -56.49
N SER A 187 -21.29 -15.36 -56.67
CA SER A 187 -20.24 -15.34 -55.64
C SER A 187 -20.21 -14.08 -54.77
N GLN A 188 -21.00 -13.04 -55.10
CA GLN A 188 -21.01 -11.74 -54.42
C GLN A 188 -21.18 -11.88 -52.90
N ARG A 189 -22.27 -12.53 -52.46
CA ARG A 189 -22.58 -12.72 -51.03
C ARG A 189 -21.46 -13.42 -50.26
N ARG A 190 -20.70 -14.31 -50.91
CA ARG A 190 -19.56 -14.99 -50.28
C ARG A 190 -18.38 -14.02 -50.13
N ALA A 191 -18.11 -13.22 -51.16
CA ALA A 191 -17.04 -12.22 -51.13
C ALA A 191 -17.30 -11.14 -50.07
N GLU A 192 -18.52 -10.61 -49.98
CA GLU A 192 -18.91 -9.63 -48.95
C GLU A 192 -18.71 -10.17 -47.52
N ARG A 193 -19.16 -11.40 -47.26
CA ARG A 193 -18.94 -12.06 -45.95
C ARG A 193 -17.47 -12.31 -45.64
N ASP A 194 -16.66 -12.63 -46.64
CA ASP A 194 -15.22 -12.83 -46.44
C ASP A 194 -14.54 -11.48 -46.10
N HIS A 195 -14.91 -10.38 -46.75
CA HIS A 195 -14.47 -9.03 -46.38
C HIS A 195 -14.89 -8.65 -44.95
N GLU A 196 -16.13 -8.93 -44.55
CA GLU A 196 -16.61 -8.68 -43.19
C GLU A 196 -15.81 -9.49 -42.16
N ARG A 197 -15.53 -10.76 -42.44
CA ARG A 197 -14.70 -11.62 -41.57
C ARG A 197 -13.26 -11.14 -41.49
N ILE A 198 -12.68 -10.64 -42.58
CA ILE A 198 -11.34 -10.03 -42.58
C ILE A 198 -11.34 -8.81 -41.65
N ASP A 199 -12.28 -7.89 -41.81
CA ASP A 199 -12.37 -6.67 -40.98
C ASP A 199 -12.58 -7.01 -39.50
N GLN A 200 -13.50 -7.93 -39.18
CA GLN A 200 -13.74 -8.37 -37.80
C GLN A 200 -12.48 -9.01 -37.17
N ASN A 201 -11.76 -9.87 -37.90
CA ASN A 201 -10.53 -10.47 -37.39
C ASN A 201 -9.41 -9.44 -37.24
N MET A 202 -9.29 -8.47 -38.16
CA MET A 202 -8.31 -7.39 -38.06
C MET A 202 -8.57 -6.48 -36.85
N ARG A 203 -9.83 -6.04 -36.65
CA ARG A 203 -10.22 -5.27 -35.46
C ARG A 203 -9.94 -6.03 -34.17
N ALA A 204 -10.29 -7.32 -34.13
CA ALA A 204 -10.00 -8.17 -32.97
C ALA A 204 -8.49 -8.35 -32.75
N SER A 205 -7.69 -8.46 -33.83
CA SER A 205 -6.23 -8.53 -33.75
C SER A 205 -5.64 -7.28 -33.10
N PHE A 206 -6.10 -6.08 -33.48
CA PHE A 206 -5.66 -4.83 -32.86
C PHE A 206 -6.08 -4.74 -31.39
N ALA A 207 -7.34 -5.08 -31.07
CA ALA A 207 -7.79 -5.07 -29.67
C ALA A 207 -7.00 -6.04 -28.77
N GLU A 208 -6.63 -7.22 -29.28
CA GLU A 208 -5.75 -8.14 -28.55
C GLU A 208 -4.29 -7.65 -28.48
N ALA A 209 -3.80 -6.93 -29.50
CA ALA A 209 -2.48 -6.30 -29.47
C ALA A 209 -2.42 -5.20 -28.39
N ASP A 210 -3.41 -4.32 -28.32
CA ASP A 210 -3.53 -3.29 -27.28
C ASP A 210 -3.59 -3.92 -25.88
N ARG A 211 -4.30 -5.04 -25.75
CA ARG A 211 -4.37 -5.81 -24.50
C ARG A 211 -3.01 -6.42 -24.14
N ALA A 212 -2.28 -6.93 -25.13
CA ALA A 212 -0.93 -7.46 -24.92
C ALA A 212 0.01 -6.34 -24.41
N GLU A 213 -0.01 -5.17 -25.06
CA GLU A 213 0.79 -4.02 -24.62
C GLU A 213 0.39 -3.54 -23.22
N HIS A 214 -0.91 -3.50 -22.92
CA HIS A 214 -1.40 -3.15 -21.58
C HIS A 214 -0.79 -4.05 -20.50
N TYR A 215 -0.85 -5.38 -20.68
CA TYR A 215 -0.29 -6.32 -19.71
C TYR A 215 1.24 -6.28 -19.68
N ALA A 216 1.91 -6.09 -20.82
CA ALA A 216 3.36 -5.92 -20.89
C ALA A 216 3.82 -4.69 -20.08
N ARG A 217 3.10 -3.56 -20.17
CA ARG A 217 3.39 -2.37 -19.34
C ARG A 217 3.21 -2.66 -17.85
N ARG A 218 2.19 -3.42 -17.46
CA ARG A 218 1.97 -3.81 -16.06
C ARG A 218 3.02 -4.78 -15.53
N ALA A 219 3.48 -5.71 -16.36
CA ALA A 219 4.58 -6.60 -16.05
C ALA A 219 5.86 -5.80 -15.80
N LYS A 220 6.22 -4.88 -16.72
CA LYS A 220 7.38 -4.00 -16.57
C LYS A 220 7.32 -3.16 -15.29
N ALA A 221 6.16 -2.57 -14.98
CA ALA A 221 5.97 -1.79 -13.77
C ALA A 221 6.13 -2.63 -12.49
N SER A 222 5.61 -3.86 -12.49
CA SER A 222 5.73 -4.79 -11.36
C SER A 222 7.16 -5.29 -11.19
N GLY A 223 7.85 -5.62 -12.29
CA GLY A 223 9.24 -6.09 -12.28
C GLY A 223 10.25 -5.01 -11.89
N SER A 224 9.87 -3.73 -12.00
CA SER A 224 10.71 -2.62 -11.53
C SER A 224 10.52 -2.32 -10.03
N TYR A 225 9.62 -3.02 -9.33
CA TYR A 225 9.25 -2.74 -7.95
C TYR A 225 10.47 -2.67 -7.02
N GLU A 226 11.31 -3.71 -7.02
CA GLU A 226 12.45 -3.79 -6.11
C GLU A 226 13.47 -2.68 -6.36
N ALA A 227 13.81 -2.42 -7.63
CA ALA A 227 14.72 -1.35 -8.02
C ALA A 227 14.22 0.03 -7.56
N PHE A 228 12.91 0.31 -7.71
CA PHE A 228 12.33 1.56 -7.21
C PHE A 228 12.30 1.63 -5.68
N ARG A 229 12.04 0.49 -5.03
CA ARG A 229 11.91 0.37 -3.58
C ARG A 229 13.24 0.57 -2.85
N LYS A 230 14.32 0.03 -3.42
CA LYS A 230 15.71 0.09 -2.93
C LYS A 230 16.51 1.27 -3.49
N ASN A 231 15.92 2.13 -4.33
CA ASN A 231 16.58 3.31 -4.90
C ASN A 231 17.34 4.13 -3.82
N PRO A 232 18.69 4.26 -3.89
CA PRO A 232 19.47 4.74 -2.75
C PRO A 232 19.11 6.15 -2.26
N PRO A 233 18.94 7.18 -3.12
CA PRO A 233 18.46 8.50 -2.69
C PRO A 233 17.14 8.48 -1.93
N ARG A 234 16.17 7.67 -2.38
CA ARG A 234 14.88 7.49 -1.69
C ARG A 234 15.06 6.76 -0.35
N THR A 235 15.95 5.78 -0.31
CA THR A 235 16.26 5.02 0.91
C THR A 235 16.92 5.91 1.97
N LEU A 236 17.84 6.80 1.59
CA LEU A 236 18.44 7.78 2.52
C LEU A 236 17.40 8.69 3.17
N ARG A 237 16.42 9.20 2.38
CA ARG A 237 15.29 9.98 2.92
C ARG A 237 14.44 9.17 3.90
N ARG A 238 14.20 7.90 3.56
CA ARG A 238 13.44 6.99 4.43
C ARG A 238 14.16 6.79 5.77
N ILE A 239 15.47 6.54 5.73
CA ILE A 239 16.31 6.41 6.94
C ILE A 239 16.18 7.69 7.79
N GLY A 240 16.33 8.87 7.18
CA GLY A 240 16.20 10.14 7.92
C GLY A 240 14.85 10.32 8.63
N ASN A 241 13.75 9.89 7.99
CA ASN A 241 12.41 9.91 8.60
C ASN A 241 12.26 8.90 9.73
N LEU A 242 12.73 7.66 9.53
CA LEU A 242 12.69 6.60 10.54
C LEU A 242 13.52 6.96 11.77
N GLU A 243 14.70 7.56 11.58
CA GLU A 243 15.51 8.07 12.69
C GLU A 243 14.82 9.21 13.44
N ALA A 244 14.06 10.06 12.74
CA ALA A 244 13.28 11.11 13.39
C ALA A 244 12.13 10.54 14.23
N GLU A 245 11.47 9.51 13.71
CA GLU A 245 10.42 8.78 14.42
C GLU A 245 10.98 8.05 15.64
N LEU A 246 12.10 7.32 15.49
CA LEU A 246 12.77 6.61 16.58
C LEU A 246 13.13 7.57 17.72
N ARG A 247 13.75 8.71 17.41
CA ARG A 247 14.02 9.77 18.40
C ARG A 247 12.76 10.28 19.10
N GLY A 248 11.61 10.25 18.41
CA GLY A 248 10.32 10.61 18.98
C GLY A 248 9.82 9.58 19.99
N VAL A 249 9.92 8.29 19.64
CA VAL A 249 9.61 7.16 20.53
C VAL A 249 10.50 7.18 21.76
N GLU A 250 11.80 7.40 21.60
CA GLU A 250 12.77 7.49 22.71
C GLU A 250 12.50 8.70 23.64
N ARG A 251 11.98 9.81 23.11
CA ARG A 251 11.50 10.92 23.95
C ARG A 251 10.30 10.51 24.79
N TRP A 252 9.31 9.87 24.18
CA TRP A 252 8.14 9.37 24.89
C TRP A 252 8.50 8.34 25.96
N GLN A 253 9.41 7.40 25.67
CA GLN A 253 9.90 6.44 26.67
C GLN A 253 10.54 7.12 27.89
N ARG A 254 11.20 8.28 27.70
CA ARG A 254 11.76 9.10 28.78
C ARG A 254 10.72 10.01 29.47
N GLY A 255 9.45 9.93 29.08
CA GLY A 255 8.37 10.79 29.60
C GLY A 255 8.42 12.23 29.06
N GLU A 256 9.23 12.48 28.02
CA GLU A 256 9.35 13.81 27.41
C GLU A 256 8.30 14.02 26.34
N SER A 257 7.93 15.29 26.11
CA SER A 257 7.08 15.65 24.97
C SER A 257 7.83 15.52 23.64
N ASN A 258 7.12 15.11 22.60
CA ASN A 258 7.61 15.10 21.23
C ASN A 258 6.76 16.07 20.40
N ASN A 259 7.35 17.16 19.90
CA ASN A 259 6.62 18.21 19.17
C ASN A 259 5.39 18.75 19.94
N GLY A 260 5.51 18.90 21.26
CA GLY A 260 4.42 19.35 22.13
C GLY A 260 3.39 18.28 22.49
N TYR A 261 3.54 17.04 22.00
CA TYR A 261 2.66 15.93 22.33
C TYR A 261 3.30 15.00 23.37
N THR A 262 2.60 14.81 24.50
CA THR A 262 2.97 13.91 25.58
C THR A 262 2.10 12.65 25.57
N VAL A 263 2.63 11.56 26.09
CA VAL A 263 1.89 10.30 26.24
C VAL A 263 1.90 9.87 27.69
N ASP A 264 0.77 9.34 28.16
CA ASP A 264 0.68 8.73 29.48
C ASP A 264 1.37 7.36 29.47
N LEU A 265 2.38 7.20 30.32
CA LEU A 265 3.19 5.98 30.43
C LEU A 265 2.50 4.91 31.28
N THR A 266 1.34 4.45 30.82
CA THR A 266 0.71 3.24 31.36
C THR A 266 1.55 2.00 31.01
N PRO A 267 1.46 0.89 31.76
CA PRO A 267 2.22 -0.34 31.44
C PRO A 267 1.98 -0.83 30.00
N TYR A 268 0.75 -0.71 29.50
CA TYR A 268 0.41 -1.01 28.11
C TYR A 268 1.13 -0.08 27.12
N ARG A 269 1.16 1.23 27.41
CA ARG A 269 1.82 2.20 26.53
C ARG A 269 3.33 1.99 26.48
N VAL A 270 3.95 1.67 27.62
CA VAL A 270 5.39 1.38 27.70
C VAL A 270 5.73 0.17 26.82
N ALA A 271 5.00 -0.93 26.96
CA ALA A 271 5.20 -2.12 26.11
C ALA A 271 5.00 -1.84 24.61
N GLU A 272 4.03 -0.99 24.24
CA GLU A 272 3.84 -0.60 22.84
C GLU A 272 4.96 0.30 22.31
N LEU A 273 5.49 1.21 23.14
CA LEU A 273 6.64 2.04 22.76
C LEU A 273 7.91 1.19 22.60
N GLU A 274 8.13 0.19 23.45
CA GLU A 274 9.20 -0.79 23.32
C GLU A 274 9.09 -1.56 22.01
N ARG A 275 7.93 -2.16 21.71
CA ARG A 275 7.67 -2.81 20.42
C ARG A 275 7.94 -1.89 19.24
N ARG A 276 7.43 -0.65 19.29
CA ARG A 276 7.65 0.33 18.21
C ARG A 276 9.12 0.69 18.04
N HIS A 277 9.86 0.81 19.14
CA HIS A 277 11.31 1.08 19.12
C HIS A 277 12.06 -0.05 18.41
N GLU A 278 11.76 -1.30 18.75
CA GLU A 278 12.37 -2.47 18.13
C GLU A 278 12.03 -2.58 16.63
N GLU A 279 10.78 -2.32 16.24
CA GLU A 279 10.37 -2.31 14.83
C GLU A 279 11.11 -1.25 14.02
N LEU A 280 11.22 -0.03 14.55
CA LEU A 280 11.96 1.04 13.89
C LEU A 280 13.44 0.73 13.78
N THR A 281 14.02 0.09 14.80
CA THR A 281 15.42 -0.33 14.82
C THR A 281 15.69 -1.41 13.78
N ASP A 282 14.82 -2.42 13.68
CA ASP A 282 14.88 -3.48 12.67
C ASP A 282 14.74 -2.91 11.25
N GLU A 283 13.74 -2.04 11.02
CA GLU A 283 13.55 -1.37 9.73
C GLU A 283 14.77 -0.50 9.35
N LEU A 284 15.33 0.26 10.30
CA LEU A 284 16.55 1.05 10.08
C LEU A 284 17.75 0.16 9.73
N GLY A 285 17.92 -0.97 10.43
CA GLY A 285 18.97 -1.94 10.16
C GLY A 285 18.92 -2.44 8.72
N PHE A 286 17.74 -2.84 8.27
CA PHE A 286 17.52 -3.27 6.89
C PHE A 286 17.87 -2.18 5.86
N TRP A 287 17.35 -0.95 6.04
CA TRP A 287 17.61 0.12 5.06
C TRP A 287 19.05 0.59 5.04
N ARG A 288 19.73 0.60 6.19
CA ARG A 288 21.17 0.90 6.28
C ARG A 288 21.99 -0.16 5.54
N HIS A 289 21.62 -1.43 5.66
CA HIS A 289 22.24 -2.50 4.90
C HIS A 289 22.08 -2.29 3.38
N VAL A 290 20.87 -1.98 2.91
CA VAL A 290 20.62 -1.67 1.48
C VAL A 290 21.47 -0.50 0.97
N VAL A 291 21.68 0.54 1.79
CA VAL A 291 22.56 1.66 1.41
C VAL A 291 24.02 1.23 1.37
N ALA A 292 24.48 0.44 2.35
CA ALA A 292 25.84 -0.08 2.37
C ALA A 292 26.15 -0.98 1.16
N GLU A 293 25.20 -1.83 0.75
CA GLU A 293 25.31 -2.62 -0.49
C GLU A 293 25.42 -1.72 -1.72
N ALA A 294 24.61 -0.65 -1.79
CA ALA A 294 24.69 0.31 -2.88
C ALA A 294 26.04 1.04 -2.90
N GLU A 295 26.59 1.41 -1.74
CA GLU A 295 27.91 2.02 -1.62
C GLU A 295 29.01 1.07 -2.09
N ALA A 296 28.95 -0.20 -1.70
CA ALA A 296 29.86 -1.23 -2.19
C ALA A 296 29.76 -1.43 -3.72
N ALA A 297 28.58 -1.21 -4.30
CA ALA A 297 28.36 -1.21 -5.74
C ALA A 297 28.76 0.11 -6.44
N GLY A 298 29.34 1.07 -5.71
CA GLY A 298 29.88 2.33 -6.26
C GLY A 298 28.93 3.53 -6.15
N PHE A 299 27.79 3.42 -5.46
CA PHE A 299 26.97 4.59 -5.13
C PHE A 299 27.69 5.47 -4.11
N LYS A 300 27.77 6.78 -4.36
CA LYS A 300 28.36 7.72 -3.40
C LYS A 300 27.28 8.31 -2.51
N VAL A 301 27.34 8.03 -1.20
CA VAL A 301 26.59 8.80 -0.19
C VAL A 301 27.35 10.09 0.10
N TRP A 302 26.66 11.21 -0.05
CA TRP A 302 27.21 12.55 0.19
C TRP A 302 27.01 12.97 1.65
N GLY A 303 28.01 13.63 2.23
CA GLY A 303 27.97 14.21 3.56
C GLY A 303 28.65 15.58 3.62
N PRO A 304 28.67 16.22 4.80
CA PRO A 304 29.29 17.54 4.98
C PRO A 304 30.79 17.55 4.67
N ASP A 305 31.50 16.47 4.96
CA ASP A 305 32.95 16.38 4.77
C ASP A 305 33.35 16.29 3.29
N ASP A 306 32.40 16.03 2.38
CA ASP A 306 32.63 15.96 0.94
C ASP A 306 32.64 17.35 0.25
N PHE A 307 32.28 18.42 0.96
CA PHE A 307 32.10 19.75 0.38
C PHE A 307 32.86 20.82 1.14
N THR A 308 33.39 21.76 0.38
CA THR A 308 33.86 23.05 0.89
C THR A 308 33.00 24.19 0.34
N LYS A 309 33.04 25.35 0.99
CA LYS A 309 32.36 26.55 0.46
C LYS A 309 32.98 26.93 -0.89
N GLY A 310 32.13 27.16 -1.89
CA GLY A 310 32.53 27.47 -3.27
C GLY A 310 32.58 26.25 -4.19
N ASP A 311 32.50 25.03 -3.66
CA ASP A 311 32.28 23.83 -4.48
C ASP A 311 30.92 23.89 -5.18
N PHE A 312 30.71 23.00 -6.16
CA PHE A 312 29.42 22.87 -6.84
C PHE A 312 28.81 21.49 -6.61
N ALA A 313 27.52 21.48 -6.25
CA ALA A 313 26.72 20.27 -6.09
C ALA A 313 25.72 20.15 -7.24
N ARG A 314 25.63 18.97 -7.85
CA ARG A 314 24.63 18.67 -8.88
C ARG A 314 23.35 18.18 -8.22
N ILE A 315 22.27 18.92 -8.39
CA ILE A 315 20.97 18.65 -7.77
C ILE A 315 19.89 18.76 -8.84
N ARG A 316 19.05 17.72 -8.97
CA ARG A 316 17.94 17.66 -9.94
C ARG A 316 18.33 18.08 -11.36
N GLY A 317 19.55 17.72 -11.78
CA GLY A 317 20.08 17.97 -13.12
C GLY A 317 20.84 19.29 -13.31
N ARG A 318 20.91 20.17 -12.31
CA ARG A 318 21.61 21.47 -12.37
C ARG A 318 22.73 21.55 -11.35
N TRP A 319 23.71 22.41 -11.60
CA TRP A 319 24.82 22.68 -10.68
C TRP A 319 24.52 23.92 -9.84
N TYR A 320 24.69 23.81 -8.52
CA TYR A 320 24.54 24.92 -7.59
C TYR A 320 25.85 25.14 -6.85
N GLU A 321 26.27 26.39 -6.72
CA GLU A 321 27.39 26.77 -5.86
C GLU A 321 27.03 26.56 -4.38
N VAL A 322 27.96 25.98 -3.64
CA VAL A 322 27.85 25.73 -2.20
C VAL A 322 28.21 27.01 -1.46
N LEU A 323 27.20 27.69 -0.92
CA LEU A 323 27.35 28.93 -0.16
C LEU A 323 27.72 28.67 1.31
N ARG A 324 27.23 27.56 1.86
CA ARG A 324 27.45 27.13 3.24
C ARG A 324 27.32 25.61 3.34
N VAL A 325 28.16 24.98 4.14
CA VAL A 325 28.06 23.55 4.48
C VAL A 325 27.45 23.45 5.88
N ASN A 326 26.26 22.85 6.01
CA ASN A 326 25.64 22.55 7.31
C ASN A 326 25.66 21.04 7.55
N LYS A 327 25.52 20.60 8.80
CA LYS A 327 25.52 19.17 9.16
C LYS A 327 24.54 18.30 8.35
N LYS A 328 23.37 18.84 7.97
CA LYS A 328 22.30 18.08 7.27
C LYS A 328 22.02 18.56 5.84
N THR A 329 22.51 19.73 5.46
CA THR A 329 22.15 20.36 4.19
C THR A 329 23.27 21.26 3.67
N LEU A 330 23.29 21.47 2.36
CA LEU A 330 24.07 22.53 1.72
C LEU A 330 23.20 23.79 1.61
N GLY A 331 23.75 24.95 1.95
CA GLY A 331 23.18 26.25 1.61
C GLY A 331 23.53 26.59 0.17
N ILE A 332 22.53 26.84 -0.66
CA ILE A 332 22.66 27.07 -2.11
C ILE A 332 21.87 28.32 -2.54
N PRO A 333 22.13 28.89 -3.73
CA PRO A 333 21.24 29.88 -4.32
C PRO A 333 19.81 29.33 -4.46
N GLY A 334 18.81 30.16 -4.14
CA GLY A 334 17.39 29.76 -4.12
C GLY A 334 16.59 30.20 -5.35
N GLY A 335 15.27 30.03 -5.34
CA GLY A 335 14.40 30.54 -6.41
C GLY A 335 14.30 29.66 -7.66
N PRO A 336 13.32 29.93 -8.55
CA PRO A 336 13.02 29.12 -9.73
C PRO A 336 13.95 29.47 -10.90
N ASP A 337 15.26 29.34 -10.68
CA ASP A 337 16.26 29.55 -11.73
C ASP A 337 16.12 28.47 -12.81
N ILE A 338 16.55 28.74 -14.04
CA ILE A 338 16.52 27.80 -15.17
C ILE A 338 17.92 27.51 -15.72
N GLN A 339 18.94 28.20 -15.22
CA GLN A 339 20.32 28.03 -15.65
C GLN A 339 20.86 26.63 -15.33
N ARG A 340 21.83 26.19 -16.14
CA ARG A 340 22.52 24.91 -15.94
C ARG A 340 23.49 24.95 -14.74
N VAL A 341 24.11 26.10 -14.51
CA VAL A 341 25.02 26.37 -13.40
C VAL A 341 24.54 27.65 -12.72
N ILE A 342 24.30 27.57 -11.42
CA ILE A 342 23.74 28.65 -10.61
C ILE A 342 24.75 28.97 -9.51
N SER A 343 25.47 30.07 -9.68
CA SER A 343 26.39 30.65 -8.68
C SER A 343 25.85 31.98 -8.19
N LEU A 344 26.42 32.57 -7.14
CA LEU A 344 26.05 33.93 -6.72
C LEU A 344 26.19 34.98 -7.84
N GLU A 345 27.07 34.74 -8.79
CA GLU A 345 27.33 35.63 -9.92
C GLU A 345 26.27 35.48 -11.03
N THR A 346 25.85 34.25 -11.31
CA THR A 346 24.91 33.96 -12.40
C THR A 346 23.46 33.93 -11.95
N HIS A 347 23.22 33.84 -10.64
CA HIS A 347 21.92 33.65 -10.02
C HIS A 347 20.87 34.66 -10.49
N ALA A 348 19.77 34.18 -11.06
CA ALA A 348 18.69 35.02 -11.56
C ALA A 348 17.85 35.70 -10.46
N TYR A 349 17.97 35.27 -9.20
CA TYR A 349 17.17 35.78 -8.07
C TYR A 349 18.03 36.25 -6.89
N PRO A 350 18.87 37.30 -7.07
CA PRO A 350 19.80 37.75 -6.05
C PRO A 350 19.12 37.97 -4.70
N GLY A 351 19.67 37.35 -3.65
CA GLY A 351 19.13 37.42 -2.28
C GLY A 351 18.24 36.26 -1.86
N MET A 352 17.69 35.48 -2.80
CA MET A 352 17.01 34.23 -2.44
C MET A 352 18.02 33.13 -2.14
N ARG A 353 17.88 32.49 -0.98
CA ARG A 353 18.71 31.36 -0.55
C ARG A 353 17.84 30.14 -0.30
N GLY A 354 18.39 28.98 -0.61
CA GLY A 354 17.75 27.68 -0.38
C GLY A 354 18.68 26.74 0.36
N THR A 355 18.15 25.58 0.72
CA THR A 355 18.94 24.48 1.26
C THR A 355 18.66 23.20 0.49
N ALA A 356 19.70 22.42 0.22
CA ALA A 356 19.59 21.10 -0.38
C ALA A 356 20.07 20.01 0.60
N PRO A 357 19.23 19.03 0.94
CA PRO A 357 19.67 17.81 1.60
C PRO A 357 20.74 17.06 0.81
N TYR A 358 21.65 16.39 1.50
CA TYR A 358 22.72 15.61 0.84
C TYR A 358 22.19 14.47 -0.04
N ASP A 359 21.03 13.89 0.32
CA ASP A 359 20.37 12.84 -0.49
C ASP A 359 19.87 13.33 -1.86
N GLU A 360 19.83 14.65 -2.11
CA GLU A 360 19.47 15.20 -3.42
C GLU A 360 20.68 15.38 -4.35
N VAL A 361 21.90 15.27 -3.79
CA VAL A 361 23.13 15.51 -4.54
C VAL A 361 23.49 14.28 -5.36
N THR A 362 23.76 14.48 -6.64
CA THR A 362 24.13 13.42 -7.57
C THR A 362 25.57 13.49 -8.03
N ALA A 363 26.22 14.65 -7.88
CA ALA A 363 27.64 14.83 -8.19
C ALA A 363 28.22 16.06 -7.48
N ARG A 364 29.55 16.10 -7.36
CA ARG A 364 30.33 17.22 -6.82
C ARG A 364 31.42 17.63 -7.81
N LYS A 365 31.73 18.92 -7.85
CA LYS A 365 32.89 19.49 -8.55
C LYS A 365 33.52 20.58 -7.70
N SER A 366 34.84 20.71 -7.76
CA SER A 366 35.52 21.83 -7.12
C SER A 366 35.21 23.15 -7.83
N ALA A 367 35.44 24.27 -7.13
CA ALA A 367 35.34 25.60 -7.74
C ALA A 367 36.27 25.75 -8.95
N GLU A 368 37.46 25.15 -8.92
CA GLU A 368 38.44 25.17 -10.01
C GLU A 368 37.95 24.38 -11.22
N ASP A 369 37.49 23.14 -11.01
CA ASP A 369 36.98 22.29 -12.09
C ASP A 369 35.77 22.92 -12.79
N MET A 370 34.88 23.56 -12.03
CA MET A 370 33.72 24.23 -12.60
C MET A 370 34.09 25.47 -13.40
N ARG A 371 35.05 26.25 -12.92
CA ARG A 371 35.57 27.40 -13.69
C ARG A 371 36.22 26.93 -14.99
N ALA A 372 37.02 25.87 -14.94
CA ALA A 372 37.63 25.28 -16.14
C ALA A 372 36.56 24.79 -17.15
N LEU A 373 35.50 24.13 -16.68
CA LEU A 373 34.40 23.68 -17.55
C LEU A 373 33.63 24.84 -18.18
N LEU A 374 33.34 25.90 -17.42
CA LEU A 374 32.65 27.07 -17.93
C LEU A 374 33.51 27.85 -18.93
N ALA A 375 34.83 27.94 -18.69
CA ALA A 375 35.77 28.54 -19.62
C ALA A 375 35.84 27.77 -20.95
N ALA A 376 36.00 26.45 -20.89
CA ALA A 376 36.03 25.60 -22.08
C ALA A 376 34.71 25.68 -22.89
N ALA A 377 33.56 25.71 -22.21
CA ALA A 377 32.27 25.89 -22.87
C ALA A 377 32.14 27.26 -23.56
N LYS A 378 32.72 28.31 -22.97
CA LYS A 378 32.75 29.65 -23.56
C LYS A 378 33.66 29.71 -24.79
N GLU A 379 34.82 29.05 -24.74
CA GLU A 379 35.74 28.95 -25.88
C GLU A 379 35.13 28.17 -27.05
N GLN A 380 34.42 27.06 -26.78
CA GLN A 380 33.70 26.31 -27.81
C GLN A 380 32.60 27.15 -28.46
N ALA A 381 31.80 27.87 -27.67
CA ALA A 381 30.76 28.76 -28.19
C ALA A 381 31.34 29.95 -29.00
N ALA A 382 32.56 30.39 -28.69
CA ALA A 382 33.25 31.45 -29.41
C ALA A 382 33.96 30.95 -30.69
N GLY A 383 34.25 29.65 -30.80
CA GLY A 383 34.83 29.05 -32.01
C GLY A 383 33.79 28.55 -33.03
N GLU A 384 32.53 28.41 -32.63
CA GLU A 384 31.40 28.05 -33.50
C GLU A 384 30.63 29.29 -34.05
N ALA A 385 30.93 30.48 -33.53
CA ALA A 385 30.39 31.77 -33.97
C ALA A 385 31.37 32.48 -34.91
#